data_AF-C7SWM9-F1
#
_entry.id   AF-C7SWM9-F1
#
_cell.length_a   1.000
_cell.length_b   1.000
_cell.length_c   1.000
_cell.angle_alpha   90.00
_cell.angle_beta   90.00
_cell.angle_gamma   90.00
#
_symmetry.space_group_name_H-M   'P 1'
#
loop_
_entity.id
_entity.type
_entity.pdbx_description
1 polymer ?
#
loop_
_entity_poly.entity_id
_entity_poly.type
_entity_poly.pdbx_seq_one_letter_code
_entity_poly.pdbx_strand_id
1 'polypeptide(L)'
;LLLDYLALGIDPARSTVFCHSAVPALNQLMLPFLSLVSVAELNRNPTVKDEIAHSRQSTVSGLMLTYPVHQAADILACKGNVVPVGRDQAPHLEVTRTIARRFNERYGPVFPEPDTLFSTAPLLLGTDGGKMSKSRGNSIPLSATADETARLVKGATTDADRHITYDPD
;
A
#
# COMPACT_ATOMS: atom_id res chain seq x y z
N LEU A 1 -3.53 5.58 12.81
CA LEU A 1 -2.86 4.33 12.36
C LEU A 1 -2.75 3.32 13.50
N LEU A 2 -1.85 3.48 14.49
CA LEU A 2 -1.77 2.51 15.60
C LEU A 2 -3.09 2.37 16.37
N LEU A 3 -3.71 3.50 16.73
CA LEU A 3 -5.03 3.49 17.39
C LEU A 3 -6.11 2.80 16.55
N ASP A 4 -6.07 2.96 15.22
CA ASP A 4 -7.03 2.30 14.32
C ASP A 4 -6.80 0.78 14.31
N TYR A 5 -5.55 0.30 14.29
CA TYR A 5 -5.25 -1.13 14.38
C TYR A 5 -5.77 -1.75 15.68
N LEU A 6 -5.55 -1.08 16.80
CA LEU A 6 -6.06 -1.54 18.10
C LEU A 6 -7.58 -1.53 18.14
N ALA A 7 -8.21 -0.46 17.63
CA ALA A 7 -9.67 -0.36 17.56
C ALA A 7 -10.30 -1.45 16.67
N LEU A 8 -9.61 -1.88 15.60
CA LEU A 8 -10.01 -2.98 14.73
C LEU A 8 -9.71 -4.38 15.31
N GLY A 9 -9.09 -4.46 16.50
CA GLY A 9 -8.82 -5.72 17.19
C GLY A 9 -7.50 -6.40 16.81
N ILE A 10 -6.53 -5.68 16.22
CA ILE A 10 -5.17 -6.20 16.08
C ILE A 10 -4.58 -6.36 17.49
N ASP A 11 -4.31 -7.61 17.85
CA ASP A 11 -3.78 -8.00 19.16
C ASP A 11 -2.25 -7.86 19.19
N PRO A 12 -1.68 -6.94 20.01
CA PRO A 12 -0.23 -6.77 20.15
C PRO A 12 0.49 -8.00 20.72
N ALA A 13 -0.21 -8.91 21.40
CA ALA A 13 0.37 -10.16 21.87
C ALA A 13 0.61 -11.16 20.74
N ARG A 14 -0.07 -10.99 19.60
CA ARG A 14 0.00 -11.87 18.42
C ARG A 14 0.63 -11.21 17.20
N SER A 15 0.76 -9.88 17.22
CA SER A 15 1.23 -9.08 16.09
C SER A 15 2.29 -8.09 16.55
N THR A 16 3.38 -8.00 15.80
CA THR A 16 4.43 -7.00 16.05
C THR A 16 4.14 -5.75 15.23
N VAL A 17 3.91 -4.62 15.91
CA VAL A 17 3.82 -3.30 15.28
C VAL A 17 5.09 -2.53 15.61
N PHE A 18 5.78 -2.06 14.60
CA PHE A 18 6.99 -1.26 14.77
C PHE A 18 7.00 -0.07 13.82
N CYS A 19 7.75 0.97 14.18
CA CYS A 19 7.98 2.12 13.32
C CYS A 19 9.22 1.85 12.46
N HIS A 20 9.09 1.92 11.13
CA HIS A 20 10.21 1.76 10.19
C HIS A 20 11.43 2.60 10.57
N SER A 21 11.23 3.88 10.89
CA SER A 21 12.32 4.80 11.23
C SER A 21 13.01 4.47 12.56
N ALA A 22 12.39 3.67 13.42
CA ALA A 22 12.96 3.21 14.68
C ALA A 22 13.86 1.97 14.51
N VAL A 23 14.02 1.44 13.29
CA VAL A 23 14.87 0.29 12.99
C VAL A 23 16.01 0.71 12.04
N PRO A 24 17.14 1.24 12.56
CA PRO A 24 18.22 1.74 11.71
C PRO A 24 18.82 0.69 10.76
N ALA A 25 18.88 -0.57 11.20
CA ALA A 25 19.38 -1.68 10.38
C ALA A 25 18.53 -1.91 9.13
N LEU A 26 17.21 -1.66 9.20
CA LEU A 26 16.31 -1.74 8.06
C LEU A 26 16.68 -0.69 7.01
N ASN A 27 16.87 0.57 7.45
CA ASN A 27 17.32 1.65 6.56
C ASN A 27 18.67 1.35 5.88
N GLN A 28 19.57 0.62 6.56
CA GLN A 28 20.87 0.25 5.98
C GLN A 28 20.75 -0.74 4.81
N LEU A 29 19.66 -1.50 4.70
CA LEU A 29 19.41 -2.39 3.55
C LEU A 29 19.11 -1.63 2.25
N MET A 30 18.73 -0.35 2.33
CA MET A 30 18.41 0.44 1.15
C MET A 30 19.56 0.52 0.14
N LEU A 31 20.78 0.81 0.61
CA LEU A 31 21.94 0.94 -0.27
C LEU A 31 22.29 -0.35 -1.04
N PRO A 32 22.46 -1.52 -0.38
CA PRO A 32 22.71 -2.75 -1.12
C PRO A 32 21.54 -3.12 -2.03
N PHE A 33 20.28 -2.88 -1.64
CA PHE A 33 19.13 -3.20 -2.49
C PHE A 33 19.04 -2.30 -3.73
N LEU A 34 19.31 -1.00 -3.58
CA LEU A 34 19.40 -0.07 -4.70
C LEU A 34 20.49 -0.46 -5.71
N SER A 35 21.56 -1.12 -5.25
CA SER A 35 22.61 -1.64 -6.14
C SER A 35 22.17 -2.85 -6.98
N LEU A 36 21.03 -3.46 -6.66
CA LEU A 36 20.50 -4.66 -7.32
C LEU A 36 19.34 -4.37 -8.28
N VAL A 37 18.90 -3.11 -8.38
CA VAL A 37 17.82 -2.68 -9.28
C VAL A 37 18.29 -1.52 -10.14
N SER A 38 17.86 -1.51 -11.39
CA SER A 38 18.17 -0.43 -12.32
C SER A 38 17.09 0.65 -12.30
N VAL A 39 17.49 1.88 -12.62
CA VAL A 39 16.57 3.01 -12.83
C VAL A 39 15.53 2.69 -13.92
N ALA A 40 15.90 1.91 -14.94
CA ALA A 40 14.98 1.52 -16.00
C ALA A 40 13.86 0.59 -15.51
N GLU A 41 14.17 -0.33 -14.59
CA GLU A 41 13.17 -1.21 -13.95
C GLU A 41 12.20 -0.40 -13.09
N LEU A 42 12.72 0.52 -12.27
CA LEU A 42 11.90 1.39 -11.44
C LEU A 42 10.95 2.26 -12.28
N ASN A 43 11.45 2.85 -13.36
CA ASN A 43 10.62 3.63 -14.29
C ASN A 43 9.56 2.81 -15.04
N ARG A 44 9.71 1.48 -15.13
CA ARG A 44 8.72 0.61 -15.78
C ARG A 44 7.63 0.14 -14.82
N ASN A 45 7.79 0.36 -13.51
CA ASN A 45 6.79 -0.02 -12.54
C ASN A 45 5.47 0.77 -12.77
N PRO A 46 4.35 0.09 -13.09
CA PRO A 46 3.10 0.77 -13.42
C PRO A 46 2.49 1.47 -12.19
N THR A 47 2.63 0.90 -11.00
CA THR A 47 2.09 1.48 -9.76
C THR A 47 2.78 2.80 -9.43
N VAL A 48 4.12 2.84 -9.51
CA VAL A 48 4.89 4.08 -9.32
C VAL A 48 4.48 5.15 -10.35
N LYS A 49 4.32 4.76 -11.62
CA LYS A 49 3.86 5.67 -12.68
C LYS A 49 2.48 6.25 -12.39
N ASP A 50 1.55 5.41 -11.98
CA ASP A 50 0.19 5.85 -11.65
C ASP A 50 0.21 6.81 -10.46
N GLU A 51 0.97 6.51 -9.40
CA GLU A 51 1.10 7.39 -8.24
C GLU A 51 1.76 8.73 -8.59
N ILE A 52 2.77 8.73 -9.46
CA ILE A 52 3.40 9.95 -10.01
C ILE A 52 2.39 10.77 -10.82
N ALA A 53 1.61 10.13 -11.70
CA ALA A 53 0.63 10.82 -12.53
C ALA A 53 -0.49 11.49 -11.70
N HIS A 54 -0.83 10.90 -10.55
CA HIS A 54 -1.81 11.45 -9.61
C HIS A 54 -1.19 12.38 -8.56
N SER A 55 0.15 12.48 -8.50
CA SER A 55 0.84 13.43 -7.66
C SER A 55 0.63 14.84 -8.20
N ARG A 56 0.30 15.79 -7.32
CA ARG A 56 0.25 17.22 -7.67
C ARG A 56 1.65 17.85 -7.80
N GLN A 57 2.71 17.06 -7.65
CA GLN A 57 4.09 17.55 -7.68
C GLN A 57 4.63 17.55 -9.12
N SER A 58 5.22 18.67 -9.53
CA SER A 58 5.85 18.83 -10.83
C SER A 58 7.13 18.01 -11.00
N THR A 59 7.72 17.55 -9.90
CA THR A 59 8.94 16.74 -9.86
C THR A 59 8.74 15.52 -8.98
N VAL A 60 9.25 14.39 -9.45
CA VAL A 60 9.26 13.13 -8.71
C VAL A 60 10.50 13.10 -7.83
N SER A 61 10.31 12.97 -6.52
CA SER A 61 11.45 12.82 -5.61
C SER A 61 12.16 11.48 -5.83
N GLY A 62 13.45 11.41 -5.50
CA GLY A 62 14.20 10.15 -5.55
C GLY A 62 13.53 9.04 -4.72
N LEU A 63 12.99 9.40 -3.55
CA LEU A 63 12.26 8.48 -2.67
C LEU A 63 11.00 7.91 -3.31
N MET A 64 10.27 8.71 -4.09
CA MET A 64 9.08 8.23 -4.80
C MET A 64 9.47 7.21 -5.87
N LEU A 65 10.56 7.47 -6.61
CA LEU A 65 11.07 6.53 -7.61
C LEU A 65 11.59 5.23 -6.98
N THR A 66 12.24 5.32 -5.82
CA THR A 66 12.81 4.16 -5.13
C THR A 66 11.86 3.53 -4.12
N TYR A 67 10.62 3.99 -4.02
CA TYR A 67 9.62 3.48 -3.08
C TYR A 67 9.46 1.95 -3.09
N PRO A 68 9.43 1.26 -4.26
CA PRO A 68 9.35 -0.21 -4.28
C PRO A 68 10.54 -0.89 -3.60
N VAL A 69 11.71 -0.24 -3.59
CA VAL A 69 12.93 -0.75 -2.93
C VAL A 69 12.86 -0.56 -1.42
N HIS A 70 12.26 0.54 -0.95
CA HIS A 70 11.96 0.73 0.47
C HIS A 70 11.00 -0.34 0.99
N GLN A 71 9.94 -0.62 0.23
CA GLN A 71 9.01 -1.69 0.57
C GLN A 71 9.69 -3.07 0.57
N ALA A 72 10.62 -3.33 -0.35
CA ALA A 72 11.43 -4.55 -0.33
C ALA A 72 12.30 -4.65 0.93
N ALA A 73 12.90 -3.54 1.39
CA ALA A 73 13.66 -3.49 2.64
C ALA A 73 12.78 -3.87 3.84
N ASP A 74 11.56 -3.36 3.92
CA ASP A 74 10.59 -3.71 4.97
C ASP A 74 10.27 -5.20 5.00
N ILE A 75 9.91 -5.77 3.84
CA ILE A 75 9.49 -7.16 3.73
C ILE A 75 10.65 -8.11 4.05
N LEU A 76 11.81 -7.86 3.47
CA LEU A 76 12.96 -8.77 3.56
C LEU A 76 13.69 -8.66 4.90
N ALA A 77 13.70 -7.49 5.55
CA ALA A 77 14.21 -7.34 6.91
C ALA A 77 13.46 -8.22 7.91
N CYS A 78 12.13 -8.33 7.76
CA CYS A 78 11.30 -9.21 8.56
C CYS A 78 11.33 -10.67 8.09
N LYS A 79 12.04 -10.99 7.00
CA LYS A 79 12.00 -12.30 6.33
C LYS A 79 10.57 -12.78 6.05
N GLY A 80 9.70 -11.87 5.62
CA GLY A 80 8.31 -12.20 5.30
C GLY A 80 8.23 -13.28 4.22
N ASN A 81 7.52 -14.36 4.50
CA ASN A 81 7.27 -15.45 3.56
C ASN A 81 5.96 -15.26 2.78
N VAL A 82 5.01 -14.49 3.33
CA VAL A 82 3.73 -14.15 2.70
C VAL A 82 3.43 -12.69 2.97
N VAL A 83 3.03 -11.95 1.93
CA VAL A 83 2.70 -10.52 2.03
C VAL A 83 1.31 -10.28 1.47
N PRO A 84 0.35 -9.83 2.32
CA PRO A 84 -0.95 -9.39 1.87
C PRO A 84 -0.84 -8.14 1.00
N VAL A 85 -1.28 -8.21 -0.26
CA VAL A 85 -1.23 -7.08 -1.20
C VAL A 85 -2.48 -6.97 -2.04
N GLY A 86 -2.85 -5.74 -2.40
CA GLY A 86 -3.80 -5.47 -3.48
C GLY A 86 -3.21 -5.86 -4.85
N ARG A 87 -4.07 -6.10 -5.84
CA ARG A 87 -3.62 -6.42 -7.21
C ARG A 87 -2.78 -5.28 -7.81
N ASP A 88 -3.08 -4.04 -7.45
CA ASP A 88 -2.34 -2.84 -7.83
C ASP A 88 -0.94 -2.76 -7.20
N GLN A 89 -0.66 -3.54 -6.16
CA GLN A 89 0.63 -3.58 -5.45
C GLN A 89 1.48 -4.80 -5.83
N ALA A 90 0.96 -5.73 -6.64
CA ALA A 90 1.71 -6.88 -7.14
C ALA A 90 3.03 -6.50 -7.84
N PRO A 91 3.12 -5.40 -8.61
CA PRO A 91 4.39 -4.96 -9.20
C PRO A 91 5.47 -4.60 -8.17
N HIS A 92 5.11 -4.04 -7.01
CA HIS A 92 6.08 -3.76 -5.94
C HIS A 92 6.61 -5.04 -5.29
N LEU A 93 5.73 -6.03 -5.10
CA LEU A 93 6.14 -7.30 -4.55
C LEU A 93 7.03 -8.10 -5.51
N GLU A 94 6.85 -7.94 -6.82
CA GLU A 94 7.75 -8.54 -7.81
C GLU A 94 9.15 -7.92 -7.78
N VAL A 95 9.26 -6.59 -7.56
CA VAL A 95 10.55 -5.94 -7.31
C VAL A 95 11.21 -6.53 -6.05
N THR A 96 10.42 -6.81 -5.00
CA THR A 96 10.93 -7.44 -3.76
C THR A 96 11.50 -8.83 -4.02
N ARG A 97 10.80 -9.69 -4.78
CA ARG A 97 11.33 -11.02 -5.18
C ARG A 97 12.59 -10.92 -6.02
N THR A 98 12.61 -9.99 -6.97
CA THR A 98 13.78 -9.72 -7.81
C THR A 98 14.99 -9.35 -6.97
N ILE A 99 14.81 -8.45 -5.98
CA ILE A 99 15.87 -8.06 -5.04
C ILE A 99 16.34 -9.26 -4.21
N ALA A 100 15.42 -10.03 -3.63
CA ALA A 100 15.75 -11.21 -2.82
C ALA A 100 16.58 -12.21 -3.62
N ARG A 101 16.15 -12.54 -4.85
CA ARG A 101 16.85 -13.47 -5.74
C ARG A 101 18.24 -12.97 -6.10
N ARG A 102 18.36 -11.72 -6.58
CA ARG A 102 19.65 -11.12 -6.97
C ARG A 102 20.60 -11.00 -5.78
N PHE A 103 20.09 -10.68 -4.60
CA PHE A 103 20.90 -10.65 -3.38
C PHE A 103 21.44 -12.04 -3.07
N ASN A 104 20.57 -13.05 -3.09
CA ASN A 104 20.95 -14.42 -2.77
C ASN A 104 21.95 -15.01 -3.77
N GLU A 105 21.79 -14.73 -5.05
CA GLU A 105 22.73 -15.13 -6.11
C GLU A 105 24.10 -14.49 -5.92
N ARG A 106 24.14 -13.20 -5.54
CA ARG A 106 25.39 -12.43 -5.47
C ARG A 106 26.14 -12.63 -4.16
N TYR A 107 25.44 -12.79 -3.05
CA TYR A 107 26.01 -12.76 -1.70
C TYR A 107 25.77 -14.04 -0.88
N GLY A 108 25.01 -15.00 -1.42
CA GLY A 108 24.61 -16.23 -0.75
C GLY A 108 23.19 -16.16 -0.16
N PRO A 109 22.59 -17.31 0.19
CA PRO A 109 21.18 -17.41 0.55
C PRO A 109 20.88 -16.75 1.91
N VAL A 110 20.21 -15.60 1.89
CA VAL A 110 19.87 -14.82 3.09
C VAL A 110 18.37 -14.56 3.21
N PHE A 111 17.74 -14.17 2.09
CA PHE A 111 16.37 -13.68 2.07
C PHE A 111 15.40 -14.68 1.42
N PRO A 112 14.25 -14.98 2.02
CA PRO A 112 13.22 -15.76 1.34
C PRO A 112 12.58 -14.93 0.21
N GLU A 113 12.08 -15.59 -0.83
CA GLU A 113 11.19 -14.96 -1.82
C GLU A 113 9.75 -14.96 -1.25
N PRO A 114 9.13 -13.79 -1.02
CA PRO A 114 7.80 -13.71 -0.42
C PRO A 114 6.68 -14.12 -1.41
N ASP A 115 5.66 -14.82 -0.93
CA ASP A 115 4.43 -15.10 -1.68
C ASP A 115 3.40 -13.98 -1.57
N THR A 116 2.59 -13.81 -2.61
CA THR A 116 1.46 -12.88 -2.65
C THR A 116 0.26 -13.51 -1.94
N LEU A 117 -0.32 -12.80 -0.97
CA LEU A 117 -1.67 -13.09 -0.49
C LEU A 117 -2.62 -12.01 -1.02
N PHE A 118 -3.40 -12.36 -2.04
CA PHE A 118 -4.40 -11.43 -2.58
C PHE A 118 -5.62 -11.36 -1.68
N SER A 119 -6.11 -10.15 -1.43
CA SER A 119 -7.43 -9.96 -0.83
C SER A 119 -8.51 -10.43 -1.80
N THR A 120 -9.50 -11.16 -1.28
CA THR A 120 -10.75 -11.47 -1.99
C THR A 120 -11.74 -10.31 -1.95
N ALA A 121 -11.51 -9.33 -1.06
CA ALA A 121 -12.40 -8.20 -0.91
C ALA A 121 -12.34 -7.29 -2.15
N PRO A 122 -13.50 -6.84 -2.66
CA PRO A 122 -13.54 -5.89 -3.76
C PRO A 122 -12.95 -4.54 -3.32
N LEU A 123 -12.56 -3.75 -4.30
CA LEU A 123 -12.11 -2.39 -4.08
C LEU A 123 -13.27 -1.55 -3.53
N LEU A 124 -13.08 -0.93 -2.37
CA LEU A 124 -14.10 -0.10 -1.73
C LEU A 124 -14.19 1.26 -2.43
N LEU A 125 -15.41 1.60 -2.85
CA LEU A 125 -15.69 2.90 -3.45
C LEU A 125 -15.81 3.98 -2.38
N GLY A 126 -15.32 5.17 -2.69
CA GLY A 126 -15.48 6.35 -1.85
C GLY A 126 -16.88 6.94 -1.98
N THR A 127 -17.14 8.01 -1.22
CA THR A 127 -18.42 8.74 -1.26
C THR A 127 -18.71 9.38 -2.62
N ASP A 128 -17.77 9.40 -3.55
CA ASP A 128 -17.91 9.92 -4.92
C ASP A 128 -18.09 8.81 -5.98
N GLY A 129 -18.13 7.53 -5.58
CA GLY A 129 -18.19 6.39 -6.49
C GLY A 129 -16.85 5.99 -7.13
N GLY A 130 -15.76 6.73 -6.86
CA GLY A 130 -14.40 6.39 -7.29
C GLY A 130 -13.67 5.50 -6.28
N LYS A 131 -12.40 5.14 -6.55
CA LYS A 131 -11.56 4.45 -5.54
C LYS A 131 -11.42 5.35 -4.30
N MET A 132 -11.78 4.81 -3.13
CA MET A 132 -11.67 5.51 -1.86
C MET A 132 -10.21 5.84 -1.53
N SER A 133 -9.92 7.10 -1.19
CA SER A 133 -8.63 7.51 -0.65
C SER A 133 -8.74 8.79 0.20
N LYS A 134 -7.88 8.89 1.22
CA LYS A 134 -7.78 10.12 2.04
C LYS A 134 -7.39 11.33 1.20
N SER A 135 -6.50 11.15 0.22
CA SER A 135 -6.03 12.22 -0.67
C SER A 135 -7.10 12.76 -1.61
N ARG A 136 -8.14 11.97 -1.90
CA ARG A 136 -9.31 12.38 -2.70
C ARG A 136 -10.42 12.99 -1.86
N GLY A 137 -10.32 12.92 -0.53
CA GLY A 137 -11.35 13.46 0.38
C GLY A 137 -12.67 12.71 0.33
N ASN A 138 -12.69 11.48 -0.22
CA ASN A 138 -13.90 10.67 -0.43
C ASN A 138 -13.99 9.47 0.54
N SER A 139 -13.23 9.49 1.64
CA SER A 139 -13.13 8.39 2.61
C SER A 139 -13.90 8.68 3.90
N ILE A 140 -14.49 7.65 4.50
CA ILE A 140 -15.09 7.71 5.85
C ILE A 140 -14.05 7.24 6.88
N PRO A 141 -13.59 8.11 7.81
CA PRO A 141 -12.63 7.71 8.85
C PRO A 141 -13.24 6.71 9.85
N LEU A 142 -12.44 5.75 10.32
CA LEU A 142 -12.85 4.83 11.39
C LEU A 142 -13.15 5.54 12.72
N SER A 143 -12.53 6.69 12.95
CA SER A 143 -12.73 7.52 14.14
C SER A 143 -13.90 8.50 14.00
N ALA A 144 -14.64 8.48 12.88
CA ALA A 144 -15.76 9.38 12.68
C ALA A 144 -16.87 9.10 13.70
N THR A 145 -17.43 10.16 14.27
CA THR A 145 -18.62 10.06 15.11
C THR A 145 -19.82 9.55 14.30
N ALA A 146 -20.87 9.12 15.00
CA ALA A 146 -22.13 8.71 14.34
C ALA A 146 -22.69 9.83 13.44
N ASP A 147 -22.67 11.08 13.92
CA ASP A 147 -23.18 12.23 13.18
C ASP A 147 -22.32 12.58 11.95
N GLU A 148 -21.00 12.48 12.06
CA GLU A 148 -20.09 12.70 10.94
C GLU A 148 -20.24 11.60 9.88
N THR A 149 -20.33 10.34 10.32
CA THR A 149 -20.58 9.19 9.44
C THR A 149 -21.90 9.36 8.71
N ALA A 150 -22.98 9.68 9.42
CA ALA A 150 -24.30 9.91 8.83
C ALA A 150 -24.27 11.05 7.80
N ARG A 151 -23.54 12.14 8.09
CA ARG A 151 -23.38 13.27 7.16
C ARG A 151 -22.64 12.86 5.88
N LEU A 152 -21.55 12.10 6.01
CA LEU A 152 -20.75 11.63 4.87
C LEU A 152 -21.52 10.65 4.00
N VAL A 153 -22.24 9.71 4.62
CA VAL A 153 -23.10 8.74 3.91
C VAL A 153 -24.24 9.45 3.19
N LYS A 154 -24.88 10.44 3.84
CA LYS A 154 -25.97 11.20 3.22
C LYS A 154 -25.51 12.02 2.00
N GLY A 155 -24.25 12.44 1.96
CA GLY A 155 -23.65 13.15 0.83
C GLY A 155 -23.04 12.25 -0.23
N ALA A 156 -23.09 10.92 -0.06
CA ALA A 156 -22.48 10.00 -1.01
C ALA A 156 -23.28 9.94 -2.32
N THR A 157 -22.56 9.86 -3.44
CA THR A 157 -23.13 9.64 -4.76
C THR A 157 -23.83 8.28 -4.78
N THR A 158 -25.11 8.28 -5.11
CA THR A 158 -25.91 7.07 -5.37
C THR A 158 -26.02 6.88 -6.89
N ASP A 159 -27.24 6.82 -7.42
CA ASP A 159 -27.51 6.88 -8.85
C ASP A 159 -27.69 8.34 -9.34
N ALA A 160 -27.84 8.49 -10.67
CA ALA A 160 -28.06 9.79 -11.30
C ALA A 160 -29.54 10.20 -11.36
N ASP A 161 -30.45 9.34 -10.93
CA ASP A 161 -31.88 9.63 -10.89
C ASP A 161 -32.15 10.60 -9.74
N ARG A 162 -32.76 11.73 -10.09
CA ARG A 162 -33.10 12.77 -9.12
C ARG A 162 -34.46 12.53 -8.48
N HIS A 163 -35.20 11.54 -8.98
CA HIS A 163 -36.49 11.17 -8.45
C HIS A 163 -36.34 9.99 -7.49
N ILE A 164 -37.12 10.03 -6.40
CA ILE A 164 -37.25 8.90 -5.52
C ILE A 164 -38.07 7.87 -6.27
N THR A 165 -37.40 6.89 -6.84
CA THR A 165 -37.98 5.74 -7.52
C THR A 165 -37.78 4.50 -6.66
N TYR A 166 -38.73 3.57 -6.73
CA TYR A 166 -38.62 2.26 -6.10
C TYR A 166 -38.26 1.27 -7.20
N ASP A 167 -37.08 0.67 -7.10
CA ASP A 167 -36.69 -0.46 -7.96
C ASP A 167 -37.15 -1.76 -7.28
N PRO A 168 -38.09 -2.51 -7.88
CA PRO A 168 -38.63 -3.73 -7.28
C PRO A 168 -37.69 -4.95 -7.38
N ASP A 169 -36.60 -4.87 -8.14
CA ASP A 169 -35.65 -5.96 -8.37
C ASP A 169 -34.46 -5.98 -7.40
#